data_AF-A0A6A6NNJ3-F1
#
_entry.id   AF-A0A6A6NNJ3-F1
#
_cell.length_a   1.000
_cell.length_b   1.000
_cell.length_c   1.000
_cell.angle_alpha   90.00
_cell.angle_beta   90.00
_cell.angle_gamma   90.00
#
_symmetry.space_group_name_H-M   'P 1'
#
loop_
_entity.id
_entity.type
_entity.pdbx_description
1 polymer ?
#
loop_
_entity_poly.entity_id
_entity_poly.type
_entity_poly.pdbx_seq_one_letter_code
_entity_poly.pdbx_strand_id
1 'polypeptide(L)'
;MAPRWPQVNNGPENINEHATYLREACNQLQTVDRGRQNQVPWNIVQPYMESTIALIGKVLRQPAMEAILQHVQDAAKCTENIQRDITTIKNSVGLSTT
;
A
#
# COMPACT_ATOMS: atom_id res chain seq x y z
N MET A 1 20.84 -18.42 28.99
CA MET A 1 19.64 -18.38 28.12
C MET A 1 20.01 -17.79 26.77
N ALA A 2 19.75 -18.49 25.66
CA ALA A 2 20.01 -17.98 24.31
C ALA A 2 19.13 -16.73 24.02
N PRO A 3 19.62 -15.75 23.24
CA PRO A 3 18.78 -14.64 22.82
C PRO A 3 17.55 -15.16 22.06
N ARG A 4 16.36 -14.71 22.45
CA ARG A 4 15.13 -14.94 21.68
C ARG A 4 15.16 -13.98 20.51
N TRP A 5 15.51 -14.49 19.33
CA TRP A 5 15.49 -13.73 18.09
C TRP A 5 14.05 -13.61 17.56
N PRO A 6 13.69 -12.50 16.90
CA PRO A 6 12.40 -12.40 16.23
C PRO A 6 12.32 -13.45 15.12
N GLN A 7 11.19 -14.16 15.06
CA GLN A 7 10.89 -15.05 13.94
C GLN A 7 10.22 -14.24 12.84
N VAL A 8 10.94 -14.02 11.75
CA VAL A 8 10.45 -13.28 10.59
C VAL A 8 9.98 -14.25 9.50
N ASN A 9 8.75 -14.09 9.04
CA ASN A 9 8.12 -14.87 7.97
C ASN A 9 7.65 -13.93 6.84
N ASN A 10 6.97 -14.46 5.82
CA ASN A 10 6.41 -13.71 4.66
C ASN A 10 5.37 -12.62 5.00
N GLY A 11 5.09 -12.43 6.29
CA GLY A 11 4.30 -11.34 6.85
C GLY A 11 2.80 -11.41 6.53
N PRO A 12 2.01 -10.54 7.17
CA PRO A 12 0.57 -10.37 6.90
C PRO A 12 0.28 -10.07 5.42
N GLU A 13 -0.90 -10.44 4.92
CA GLU A 13 -1.30 -10.13 3.54
C GLU A 13 -1.45 -8.62 3.29
N ASN A 14 -1.98 -7.90 4.28
CA ASN A 14 -2.15 -6.45 4.21
C ASN A 14 -0.79 -5.72 4.28
N ILE A 15 -0.58 -4.76 3.37
CA ILE A 15 0.68 -4.03 3.22
C ILE A 15 1.03 -3.17 4.44
N ASN A 16 0.04 -2.49 5.03
CA ASN A 16 0.27 -1.63 6.19
C ASN A 16 0.60 -2.47 7.43
N GLU A 17 -0.06 -3.61 7.59
CA GLU A 17 0.22 -4.57 8.66
C GLU A 17 1.60 -5.22 8.45
N HIS A 18 1.97 -5.54 7.20
CA HIS A 18 3.27 -6.11 6.88
C HIS A 18 4.41 -5.11 7.08
N ALA A 19 4.22 -3.83 6.74
CA ALA A 19 5.15 -2.77 7.07
C ALA A 19 5.32 -2.60 8.59
N THR A 20 4.21 -2.64 9.35
CA THR A 20 4.24 -2.56 10.81
C THR A 20 4.96 -3.76 11.44
N TYR A 21 4.68 -4.97 10.93
CA TYR A 21 5.34 -6.21 11.33
C TYR A 21 6.86 -6.16 11.13
N LEU A 22 7.33 -5.73 9.96
CA LEU A 22 8.76 -5.60 9.68
C LEU A 22 9.43 -4.50 10.50
N ARG A 23 8.72 -3.40 10.77
CA ARG A 23 9.21 -2.34 11.66
C ARG A 23 9.43 -2.85 13.08
N GLU A 24 8.48 -3.63 13.61
CA GLU A 24 8.58 -4.21 14.94
C GLU A 24 9.73 -5.23 15.03
N ALA A 25 9.86 -6.11 14.03
CA ALA A 25 10.99 -7.04 13.94
C ALA A 25 12.33 -6.30 13.90
N CYS A 26 12.42 -5.18 13.16
CA CYS A 26 13.63 -4.35 13.11
C CYS A 26 13.95 -3.71 14.47
N ASN A 27 12.94 -3.18 15.18
CA ASN A 27 13.12 -2.61 16.51
C ASN A 27 13.64 -3.65 17.52
N GLN A 28 13.14 -4.88 17.45
CA GLN A 28 13.61 -5.98 18.29
C GLN A 28 15.06 -6.35 17.97
N LEU A 29 15.44 -6.42 16.69
CA LEU A 29 16.84 -6.64 16.29
C LEU A 29 17.75 -5.53 16.80
N GLN A 30 17.36 -4.26 16.66
CA GLN A 30 18.13 -3.12 17.16
C GLN A 30 18.27 -3.13 18.69
N THR A 31 17.25 -3.58 19.41
CA THR A 31 17.30 -3.67 20.89
C THR A 31 18.25 -4.78 21.33
N VAL A 32 18.23 -5.93 20.64
CA VAL A 32 19.14 -7.05 20.94
C VAL A 32 20.59 -6.69 20.62
N ASP A 33 20.83 -5.98 19.51
CA ASP A 33 22.15 -5.49 19.10
C ASP A 33 22.70 -4.44 20.08
N ARG A 34 21.88 -3.50 20.56
CA ARG A 34 22.31 -2.50 21.56
C ARG A 34 22.59 -3.09 22.94
N GLY A 35 21.92 -4.19 23.29
CA GLY A 35 22.05 -4.85 24.60
C GLY A 35 23.14 -5.93 24.66
N ARG A 36 23.70 -6.38 23.54
CA ARG A 36 24.69 -7.47 23.45
C ARG A 36 25.67 -7.21 22.31
N GLN A 37 26.97 -7.41 22.54
CA GLN A 37 28.02 -7.35 21.51
C GLN A 37 27.96 -8.49 20.44
N ASN A 38 26.80 -9.15 20.29
CA ASN A 38 26.68 -10.29 19.40
C ASN A 38 26.06 -9.86 18.08
N GLN A 39 26.81 -10.06 17.00
CA GLN A 39 26.33 -9.87 15.62
C GLN A 39 25.03 -10.63 15.40
N VAL A 40 24.07 -10.01 14.71
CA VAL A 40 22.81 -10.65 14.33
C VAL A 40 23.11 -11.85 13.41
N PRO A 41 22.69 -13.08 13.78
CA PRO A 41 22.97 -14.26 12.97
C PRO A 41 22.35 -14.18 11.57
N TRP A 42 23.05 -14.69 10.56
CA TRP A 42 22.57 -14.66 9.16
C TRP A 42 21.21 -15.36 8.98
N ASN A 43 20.93 -16.42 9.73
CA ASN A 43 19.64 -17.12 9.71
C ASN A 43 18.48 -16.29 10.26
N ILE A 44 18.74 -15.11 10.83
CA ILE A 44 17.74 -14.10 11.21
C ILE A 44 17.65 -13.00 10.16
N VAL A 45 18.79 -12.61 9.59
CA VAL A 45 18.87 -11.58 8.53
C VAL A 45 18.18 -12.05 7.24
N GLN A 46 18.39 -13.30 6.83
CA GLN A 46 17.85 -13.83 5.58
C GLN A 46 16.31 -13.79 5.54
N PRO A 47 15.55 -14.32 6.52
CA PRO A 47 14.09 -14.24 6.50
C PRO A 47 13.55 -12.80 6.58
N TYR A 48 14.29 -11.89 7.23
CA TYR A 48 13.95 -10.47 7.25
C TYR A 48 14.06 -9.83 5.85
N MET A 49 15.12 -10.16 5.10
CA MET A 49 15.29 -9.72 3.72
C MET A 49 14.20 -10.31 2.80
N GLU A 50 13.93 -11.61 2.89
CA GLU A 50 12.88 -12.28 2.10
C GLU A 50 11.50 -11.65 2.36
N SER A 51 11.17 -11.37 3.62
CA SER A 51 9.92 -10.71 4.00
C SER A 51 9.84 -9.26 3.51
N THR A 52 10.96 -8.54 3.49
CA THR A 52 11.05 -7.18 2.93
C THR A 52 10.82 -7.20 1.41
N ILE A 53 11.40 -8.16 0.69
CA ILE A 53 11.16 -8.35 -0.75
C ILE A 53 9.68 -8.68 -1.00
N ALA A 54 9.06 -9.51 -0.16
CA ALA A 54 7.63 -9.81 -0.26
C ALA A 54 6.76 -8.56 -0.05
N LEU A 55 7.11 -7.69 0.89
CA LEU A 55 6.42 -6.40 1.09
C LEU A 55 6.55 -5.52 -0.16
N ILE A 56 7.75 -5.39 -0.74
CA ILE A 56 7.96 -4.64 -1.98
C ILE A 56 7.12 -5.22 -3.12
N GLY A 57 7.07 -6.55 -3.25
CA GLY A 57 6.22 -7.23 -4.23
C GLY A 57 4.74 -6.90 -4.05
N LYS A 58 4.25 -6.79 -2.81
CA LYS A 58 2.87 -6.37 -2.52
C LYS A 58 2.64 -4.90 -2.88
N VAL A 59 3.57 -4.01 -2.57
CA VAL A 59 3.50 -2.58 -2.95
C VAL A 59 3.47 -2.42 -4.47
N LEU A 60 4.34 -3.12 -5.20
CA LEU A 60 4.36 -3.08 -6.66
C LEU A 60 3.10 -3.66 -7.30
N ARG A 61 2.43 -4.59 -6.63
CA ARG A 61 1.14 -5.17 -7.05
C ARG A 61 -0.07 -4.37 -6.62
N GLN A 62 0.07 -3.36 -5.75
CA GLN A 62 -1.03 -2.43 -5.56
C GLN A 62 -1.40 -1.87 -6.92
N PRO A 63 -2.70 -1.73 -7.25
CA PRO A 63 -3.13 -1.11 -8.49
C PRO A 63 -2.52 0.30 -8.59
N ALA A 64 -1.38 0.36 -9.27
CA ALA A 64 -0.41 1.43 -9.17
C ALA A 64 -0.82 2.54 -10.11
N MET A 65 -1.60 3.50 -9.63
CA MET A 65 -2.00 4.72 -10.35
C MET A 65 -2.87 4.50 -11.60
N GLU A 66 -2.65 3.47 -12.41
CA GLU A 66 -3.37 3.19 -13.65
C GLU A 66 -4.85 2.90 -13.41
N ALA A 67 -5.17 2.07 -12.42
CA ALA A 67 -6.56 1.84 -12.04
C ALA A 67 -7.22 3.12 -11.48
N ILE A 68 -6.47 3.92 -10.72
CA ILE A 68 -6.96 5.19 -10.17
C ILE A 68 -7.21 6.18 -11.32
N LEU A 69 -6.29 6.28 -12.28
CA LEU A 69 -6.42 7.10 -13.47
C LEU A 69 -7.60 6.66 -14.32
N GLN A 70 -7.80 5.35 -14.50
CA GLN A 70 -8.95 4.80 -15.19
C GLN A 70 -10.26 5.18 -14.50
N HIS A 71 -10.33 5.05 -13.17
CA HIS A 71 -11.50 5.49 -12.40
C HIS A 71 -11.75 7.00 -12.52
N VAL A 72 -10.70 7.83 -12.53
CA VAL A 72 -10.81 9.28 -12.74
C VAL A 72 -11.32 9.60 -14.15
N GLN A 73 -10.82 8.89 -15.18
CA GLN A 73 -11.29 9.05 -16.56
C GLN A 73 -12.75 8.64 -16.72
N ASP A 74 -13.16 7.53 -16.10
CA ASP A 74 -14.55 7.07 -16.14
C ASP A 74 -15.49 8.06 -15.41
N ALA A 75 -15.05 8.63 -14.29
CA ALA A 75 -15.78 9.69 -13.58
C ALA A 75 -15.91 10.98 -14.42
N ALA A 76 -14.87 11.36 -15.16
CA ALA A 76 -14.90 12.51 -16.07
C ALA A 76 -15.93 12.32 -17.20
N LYS A 77 -15.92 11.15 -17.85
CA LYS A 77 -16.92 10.79 -18.89
C LYS A 77 -18.35 10.82 -18.35
N CYS A 78 -18.56 10.32 -17.12
CA CYS A 78 -19.85 10.38 -16.46
C CYS A 78 -20.33 11.83 -16.29
N THR A 79 -19.43 12.72 -15.86
CA THR A 79 -19.74 14.15 -15.67
C THR A 79 -20.08 14.85 -16.99
N GLU A 80 -19.34 14.57 -18.07
CA GLU A 80 -19.65 15.09 -19.41
C GLU A 80 -21.04 14.65 -19.89
N ASN A 81 -21.41 13.39 -19.63
CA ASN A 81 -22.73 12.88 -19.97
C ASN A 81 -23.83 13.60 -19.18
N ILE A 82 -23.64 13.79 -17.87
CA ILE A 82 -24.57 14.56 -17.03
C ILE A 82 -24.71 15.99 -17.55
N GLN A 83 -23.61 16.65 -17.92
CA GLN A 83 -23.64 18.01 -18.47
C GLN A 83 -24.43 18.08 -19.79
N ARG A 84 -24.25 17.07 -20.66
CA ARG A 84 -25.00 16.96 -21.91
C ARG A 84 -26.50 16.78 -21.64
N ASP A 85 -26.85 15.95 -20.68
CA ASP A 85 -28.24 15.71 -20.28
C ASP A 85 -28.88 16.98 -19.71
N ILE A 86 -28.19 17.69 -18.80
CA ILE A 86 -28.63 18.98 -18.27
C ILE A 86 -28.85 20.01 -19.39
N THR A 87 -27.93 20.08 -20.36
CA THR A 87 -28.05 20.99 -21.50
C THR A 87 -29.27 20.66 -22.34
N THR A 88 -29.49 19.36 -22.60
CA THR A 88 -30.65 18.87 -23.35
C THR A 88 -31.96 19.21 -22.64
N ILE A 89 -32.03 18.99 -21.32
CA ILE A 89 -33.18 19.36 -20.50
C ILE A 89 -33.41 20.87 -20.54
N LYS A 90 -32.37 21.70 -20.36
CA LYS A 90 -32.48 23.17 -20.41
C LYS A 90 -33.09 23.65 -21.72
N ASN A 91 -32.65 23.06 -22.83
CA ASN A 91 -33.13 23.43 -24.16
C ASN A 91 -34.56 22.93 -24.41
N SER A 92 -34.95 21.76 -23.87
CA SER A 92 -36.30 21.20 -24.05
C SER A 92 -37.36 21.90 -23.21
N VAL A 93 -37.01 22.43 -22.03
CA VAL A 93 -37.93 23.19 -21.17
C VAL A 93 -38.03 24.67 -21.53
N GLY A 94 -37.37 25.13 -22.60
CA GLY A 94 -37.47 26.51 -23.08
C GLY A 94 -36.86 27.55 -22.13
N LEU A 95 -35.95 27.16 -21.22
CA LEU A 95 -35.19 28.08 -20.37
C LEU A 95 -34.05 28.73 -21.18
N SER A 96 -34.40 29.44 -22.26
CA SER A 96 -33.56 30.52 -22.79
C SER A 96 -33.84 31.74 -21.94
N THR A 97 -33.22 31.83 -20.77
CA THR A 97 -33.17 33.10 -20.03
C THR A 97 -32.37 34.07 -20.88
N THR A 98 -33.07 35.03 -21.48
CA THR A 98 -32.57 36.28 -22.06
C THR A 98 -31.58 36.96 -21.12
#